data_AF-B0PBK2-F1
#
_entry.id   AF-B0PBK2-F1
#
_cell.length_a   1.000
_cell.length_b   1.000
_cell.length_c   1.000
_cell.angle_alpha   90.00
_cell.angle_beta   90.00
_cell.angle_gamma   90.00
#
_symmetry.space_group_name_H-M   'P 1'
#
loop_
_entity.id
_entity.type
_entity.pdbx_description
1 polymer ?
#
loop_
_entity_poly.entity_id
_entity_poly.type
_entity_poly.pdbx_seq_one_letter_code
_entity_poly.pdbx_strand_id
1 'polypeptide(L)'
;MKRDSVQFKIWTGVFGVAIGLLIVLLFVNIGVVVQRGSDIPWDTQIDHYTVSGYAQEENLYTNTVGDANIQLPPLNQYVDNIAIYFSSPLKQGLNITVYYAEDTHGYGEEFTFSANASKGSQTITFLIGREITTCRIDIGSKTGEEFVLESIVLNDSRLSDVGIFKTVVRFLLVIFFIIILYVLTVVRPKIEKAFLLIMLPLGLFYLVTITPLSVPDEPHHYQSAYQLSNFLLFRGSYNAYGNAADFDYTNFVGHGNVGSGYLRVLEDITQPAVDGELIEIPLPRKLAYFIEYIPQALGISIARVFHQNFIILFLLGRFFNLLFYISCVYLAIKRIPRFKLLLGLISITPMALQQAASYSYDSFINGVAFILIASLLKAIYEKGPLTTKDFNYILIAGLLLAPTKIVYYPILFLFLLIPRERFKGKKDKWIKFGIVLASAFLIICIFQMPSLLSRSIQKLNWEGQQNYSLMYVFENPIETARIFWRTFWTDKKIWLYQGFGISLSGLSLHIPSWIIFSFIFIVCLSALSFEMSSYRLRTEIRASFLFVSFIIMLLIMLSMFTQHTSDTRTIIMGVQGRYFIPIFPLLFISLNNQVLVYRKHIENVLLLIAVFLQSVTVLTIINMTN
;
A
#
# COMPACT_ATOMS: atom_id res chain seq x y z
N MET A 1 12.44 -39.84 -26.09
CA MET A 1 11.03 -40.27 -26.27
C MET A 1 10.20 -40.31 -24.99
N LYS A 2 10.43 -41.18 -23.99
CA LYS A 2 9.58 -41.19 -22.76
C LYS A 2 9.67 -39.90 -21.92
N ARG A 3 10.86 -39.29 -21.79
CA ARG A 3 11.07 -38.04 -21.04
C ARG A 3 10.42 -36.82 -21.70
N ASP A 4 10.42 -36.78 -23.03
CA ASP A 4 9.82 -35.72 -23.84
C ASP A 4 8.28 -35.77 -23.81
N SER A 5 7.70 -36.98 -23.79
CA SER A 5 6.24 -37.17 -23.70
C SER A 5 5.64 -36.74 -22.35
N VAL A 6 6.38 -36.91 -21.25
CA VAL A 6 5.96 -36.50 -19.91
C VAL A 6 6.11 -34.99 -19.73
N GLN A 7 7.17 -34.39 -20.27
CA GLN A 7 7.28 -32.94 -20.31
C GLN A 7 6.13 -32.35 -21.13
N PHE A 8 5.85 -32.87 -22.33
CA PHE A 8 4.76 -32.39 -23.19
C PHE A 8 3.39 -32.37 -22.47
N LYS A 9 3.01 -33.46 -21.77
CA LYS A 9 1.73 -33.54 -21.03
C LYS A 9 1.64 -32.61 -19.80
N ILE A 10 2.77 -32.26 -19.18
CA ILE A 10 2.79 -31.27 -18.08
C ILE A 10 2.58 -29.88 -18.66
N TRP A 11 3.21 -29.57 -19.80
CA TRP A 11 3.10 -28.27 -20.47
C TRP A 11 1.73 -28.01 -21.07
N THR A 12 1.03 -29.02 -21.59
CA THR A 12 -0.38 -28.87 -22.01
C THR A 12 -1.29 -28.48 -20.84
N GLY A 13 -0.98 -28.94 -19.61
CA GLY A 13 -1.70 -28.56 -18.40
C GLY A 13 -1.42 -27.12 -17.95
N VAL A 14 -0.15 -26.69 -17.94
CA VAL A 14 0.21 -25.30 -17.61
C VAL A 14 -0.39 -24.32 -18.63
N PHE A 15 -0.33 -24.67 -19.91
CA PHE A 15 -0.90 -23.87 -20.99
C PHE A 15 -2.42 -23.81 -20.92
N GLY A 16 -3.09 -24.92 -20.60
CA GLY A 16 -4.54 -24.95 -20.39
C GLY A 16 -5.00 -24.08 -19.21
N VAL A 17 -4.31 -24.16 -18.06
CA VAL A 17 -4.58 -23.27 -16.91
C VAL A 17 -4.35 -21.81 -17.30
N ALA A 18 -3.26 -21.51 -18.00
CA ALA A 18 -2.95 -20.16 -18.42
C ALA A 18 -3.99 -19.56 -19.36
N ILE A 19 -4.46 -20.32 -20.36
CA ILE A 19 -5.54 -19.91 -21.25
C ILE A 19 -6.82 -19.69 -20.46
N GLY A 20 -7.16 -20.59 -19.53
CA GLY A 20 -8.32 -20.41 -18.66
C GLY A 20 -8.24 -19.11 -17.86
N LEU A 21 -7.09 -18.82 -17.24
CA LEU A 21 -6.87 -17.57 -16.52
C LEU A 21 -6.93 -16.33 -17.43
N LEU A 22 -6.38 -16.41 -18.65
CA LEU A 22 -6.46 -15.33 -19.63
C LEU A 22 -7.91 -15.06 -20.05
N ILE A 23 -8.68 -16.12 -20.33
CA ILE A 23 -10.10 -16.01 -20.67
C ILE A 23 -10.86 -15.35 -19.51
N VAL A 24 -10.66 -15.82 -18.28
CA VAL A 24 -11.28 -15.19 -17.09
C VAL A 24 -10.86 -13.73 -16.97
N LEU A 25 -9.58 -13.40 -17.16
CA LEU A 25 -9.09 -12.03 -17.10
C LEU A 25 -9.78 -11.15 -18.17
N LEU A 26 -9.93 -11.65 -19.39
CA LEU A 26 -10.66 -10.95 -20.46
C LEU A 26 -12.14 -10.77 -20.09
N PHE A 27 -12.81 -11.80 -19.55
CA PHE A 27 -14.20 -11.69 -19.10
C PHE A 27 -14.37 -10.72 -17.93
N VAL A 28 -13.46 -10.70 -16.95
CA VAL A 28 -13.48 -9.70 -15.86
C VAL A 28 -13.33 -8.29 -16.44
N ASN A 29 -12.41 -8.10 -17.40
CA ASN A 29 -12.26 -6.81 -18.08
C ASN A 29 -13.54 -6.40 -18.85
N ILE A 30 -14.19 -7.33 -19.55
CA ILE A 30 -15.42 -7.06 -20.32
C ILE A 30 -16.63 -6.85 -19.42
N GLY A 31 -16.83 -7.71 -18.41
CA GLY A 31 -17.98 -7.64 -17.50
C GLY A 31 -18.03 -6.34 -16.70
N VAL A 32 -16.87 -5.82 -16.31
CA VAL A 32 -16.74 -4.49 -15.68
C VAL A 32 -17.12 -3.36 -16.65
N VAL A 33 -16.76 -3.47 -17.93
CA VAL A 33 -17.13 -2.49 -18.96
C VAL A 33 -18.64 -2.52 -19.24
N VAL A 34 -19.26 -3.71 -19.24
CA VAL A 34 -20.69 -3.88 -19.52
C VAL A 34 -21.58 -3.49 -18.34
N GLN A 35 -21.19 -3.79 -17.09
CA GLN A 35 -21.97 -3.42 -15.90
C GLN A 35 -22.08 -1.91 -15.67
N ARG A 36 -21.09 -1.11 -16.11
CA ARG A 36 -21.11 0.36 -16.00
C ARG A 36 -21.49 1.06 -17.30
N GLY A 37 -21.90 0.33 -18.34
CA GLY A 37 -22.43 0.95 -19.56
C GLY A 37 -23.72 1.76 -19.34
N SER A 38 -24.34 1.67 -18.15
CA SER A 38 -25.51 2.44 -17.73
C SER A 38 -25.21 3.59 -16.75
N ASP A 39 -24.03 3.60 -16.12
CA ASP A 39 -23.60 4.63 -15.18
C ASP A 39 -22.49 5.44 -15.83
N ILE A 40 -22.84 6.66 -16.21
CA ILE A 40 -21.95 7.53 -16.95
C ILE A 40 -20.71 7.85 -16.06
N PRO A 41 -19.47 7.57 -16.49
CA PRO A 41 -18.29 7.51 -15.61
C PRO A 41 -17.78 8.87 -15.10
N TRP A 42 -18.47 9.97 -15.38
CA TRP A 42 -18.17 11.32 -14.90
C TRP A 42 -19.17 11.85 -13.85
N ASP A 43 -20.11 11.01 -13.43
CA ASP A 43 -21.19 11.36 -12.51
C ASP A 43 -20.80 10.99 -11.06
N THR A 44 -20.63 12.00 -10.20
CA THR A 44 -20.41 11.83 -8.75
C THR A 44 -21.72 11.99 -8.01
N GLN A 45 -22.30 10.89 -7.54
CA GLN A 45 -23.49 10.93 -6.69
C GLN A 45 -23.11 11.36 -5.26
N ILE A 46 -23.87 12.31 -4.71
CA ILE A 46 -23.68 12.79 -3.33
C ILE A 46 -24.60 12.01 -2.39
N ASP A 47 -23.99 11.13 -1.60
CA ASP A 47 -24.71 10.24 -0.68
C ASP A 47 -24.89 10.82 0.73
N HIS A 48 -24.16 11.88 1.07
CA HIS A 48 -24.21 12.51 2.40
C HIS A 48 -24.34 14.02 2.23
N TYR A 49 -25.34 14.62 2.86
CA TYR A 49 -25.59 16.06 2.85
C TYR A 49 -26.32 16.47 4.14
N THR A 50 -26.19 17.73 4.53
CA THR A 50 -26.89 18.27 5.69
C THR A 50 -28.16 18.95 5.23
N VAL A 51 -29.29 18.62 5.83
CA VAL A 51 -30.60 19.20 5.49
C VAL A 51 -31.02 20.16 6.59
N SER A 52 -31.47 21.35 6.21
CA SER A 52 -31.98 22.37 7.15
C SER A 52 -33.31 22.93 6.64
N GLY A 53 -34.29 23.09 7.53
CA GLY A 53 -35.58 23.69 7.18
C GLY A 53 -36.59 22.76 6.47
N TYR A 54 -36.26 21.48 6.27
CA TYR A 54 -37.19 20.47 5.77
C TYR A 54 -37.63 19.53 6.90
N ALA A 55 -38.93 19.20 6.94
CA ALA A 55 -39.41 18.01 7.62
C ALA A 55 -39.14 16.80 6.71
N GLN A 56 -38.57 15.74 7.27
CA GLN A 56 -38.18 14.55 6.53
C GLN A 56 -38.93 13.32 7.05
N GLU A 57 -39.70 12.68 6.17
CA GLU A 57 -40.28 11.35 6.39
C GLU A 57 -39.75 10.42 5.29
N GLU A 58 -38.83 9.52 5.65
CA GLU A 58 -38.05 8.73 4.69
C GLU A 58 -37.30 9.61 3.66
N ASN A 59 -37.72 9.58 2.38
CA ASN A 59 -37.14 10.37 1.28
C ASN A 59 -38.04 11.57 0.88
N LEU A 60 -39.18 11.76 1.54
CA LEU A 60 -40.07 12.89 1.31
C LEU A 60 -39.57 14.08 2.13
N TYR A 61 -39.35 15.20 1.44
CA TYR A 61 -38.97 16.46 2.02
C TYR A 61 -40.12 17.46 1.89
N THR A 62 -40.56 18.00 3.02
CA THR A 62 -41.55 19.08 3.08
C THR A 62 -40.89 20.34 3.60
N ASN A 63 -40.91 21.39 2.80
CA ASN A 63 -40.37 22.69 3.19
C ASN A 63 -41.18 23.23 4.39
N THR A 64 -40.52 23.44 5.54
CA THR A 64 -41.17 23.96 6.76
C THR A 64 -40.89 25.44 7.01
N VAL A 65 -39.90 26.01 6.31
CA VAL A 65 -39.46 27.40 6.42
C VAL A 65 -39.09 27.91 5.02
N GLY A 66 -39.41 29.16 4.68
CA GLY A 66 -39.19 29.71 3.33
C GLY A 66 -37.74 29.74 2.82
N ASP A 67 -36.76 29.34 3.63
CA ASP A 67 -35.31 29.29 3.32
C ASP A 67 -34.71 27.89 3.62
N ALA A 68 -35.47 26.83 3.33
CA ALA A 68 -35.02 25.45 3.49
C ALA A 68 -33.91 25.10 2.47
N ASN A 69 -32.89 24.38 2.92
CA ASN A 69 -31.71 24.10 2.10
C ASN A 69 -31.06 22.74 2.37
N ILE A 70 -30.34 22.27 1.35
CA ILE A 70 -29.50 21.08 1.36
C ILE A 70 -28.05 21.53 1.17
N GLN A 71 -27.24 21.40 2.21
CA GLN A 71 -25.83 21.72 2.18
C GLN A 71 -25.04 20.47 1.79
N LEU A 72 -24.35 20.53 0.65
CA LEU A 72 -23.43 19.48 0.20
C LEU A 72 -22.16 19.50 1.06
N PRO A 73 -21.45 18.37 1.18
CA PRO A 73 -20.14 18.31 1.81
C PRO A 73 -19.15 19.19 1.05
N PRO A 74 -18.01 19.58 1.67
CA PRO A 74 -16.94 20.26 0.96
C PRO A 74 -16.56 19.47 -0.30
N LEU A 75 -16.62 20.14 -1.45
CA LEU A 75 -16.43 19.54 -2.76
C LEU A 75 -14.99 19.67 -3.23
N ASN A 76 -14.43 20.89 -3.19
CA ASN A 76 -13.08 21.23 -3.65
C ASN A 76 -12.72 20.56 -4.99
N GLN A 77 -13.64 20.66 -5.96
CA GLN A 77 -13.48 20.04 -7.27
C GLN A 77 -14.20 20.88 -8.33
N TYR A 78 -13.80 20.69 -9.59
CA TYR A 78 -14.52 21.23 -10.71
C TYR A 78 -15.83 20.48 -10.94
N VAL A 79 -16.86 21.22 -11.34
CA VAL A 79 -18.19 20.68 -11.65
C VAL A 79 -18.65 21.34 -12.94
N ASP A 80 -18.85 20.55 -13.99
CA ASP A 80 -19.50 21.00 -15.22
C ASP A 80 -20.97 21.29 -14.98
N ASN A 81 -21.67 20.39 -14.29
CA ASN A 81 -23.07 20.56 -13.96
C ASN A 81 -23.53 19.77 -12.73
N ILE A 82 -24.61 20.25 -12.13
CA ILE A 82 -25.28 19.62 -10.99
C ILE A 82 -26.67 19.15 -11.46
N ALA A 83 -26.90 17.85 -11.44
CA ALA A 83 -28.18 17.24 -11.74
C ALA A 83 -28.88 16.80 -10.45
N ILE A 84 -30.17 17.13 -10.32
CA ILE A 84 -31.01 16.76 -9.18
C ILE A 84 -32.10 15.84 -9.71
N TYR A 85 -32.18 14.63 -9.15
CA TYR A 85 -33.14 13.60 -9.53
C TYR A 85 -34.22 13.45 -8.46
N PHE A 86 -35.46 13.31 -8.91
CA PHE A 86 -36.62 13.08 -8.07
C PHE A 86 -37.20 11.69 -8.33
N SER A 87 -37.41 10.91 -7.27
CA SER A 87 -37.84 9.52 -7.39
C SER A 87 -39.28 9.38 -7.90
N SER A 88 -40.06 10.46 -7.83
CA SER A 88 -41.39 10.57 -8.43
C SER A 88 -41.55 11.91 -9.13
N PRO A 89 -42.36 12.00 -10.21
CA PRO A 89 -42.61 13.25 -10.89
C PRO A 89 -43.13 14.33 -9.93
N LEU A 90 -42.56 15.53 -10.00
CA LEU A 90 -42.94 16.63 -9.11
C LEU A 90 -44.45 16.92 -9.20
N LYS A 91 -45.13 16.93 -8.04
CA LYS A 91 -46.58 17.19 -7.95
C LYS A 91 -46.94 18.64 -8.32
N GLN A 92 -45.98 19.55 -8.18
CA GLN A 92 -46.08 20.99 -8.45
C GLN A 92 -44.77 21.52 -9.03
N GLY A 93 -44.78 22.74 -9.57
CA GLY A 93 -43.55 23.40 -9.95
C GLY A 93 -42.78 23.85 -8.71
N LEU A 94 -41.45 23.69 -8.71
CA LEU A 94 -40.58 24.09 -7.61
C LEU A 94 -39.48 25.02 -8.12
N ASN A 95 -39.27 26.12 -7.42
CA ASN A 95 -38.09 26.95 -7.64
C ASN A 95 -36.90 26.29 -6.97
N ILE A 96 -35.82 26.10 -7.73
CA ILE A 96 -34.61 25.46 -7.25
C ILE A 96 -33.46 26.41 -7.50
N THR A 97 -32.69 26.67 -6.44
CA THR A 97 -31.54 27.57 -6.48
C THR A 97 -30.30 26.85 -5.98
N VAL A 98 -29.24 26.87 -6.79
CA VAL A 98 -27.94 26.35 -6.46
C VAL A 98 -27.01 27.51 -6.15
N TYR A 99 -26.58 27.59 -4.89
CA TYR A 99 -25.54 28.50 -4.42
C TYR A 99 -24.21 27.75 -4.37
N TYR A 100 -23.15 28.35 -4.87
CA TYR A 100 -21.81 27.78 -4.80
C TYR A 100 -20.80 28.81 -4.31
N ALA A 101 -19.68 28.33 -3.78
CA ALA A 101 -18.54 29.14 -3.39
C ALA A 101 -17.28 28.65 -4.09
N GLU A 102 -16.32 29.54 -4.25
CA GLU A 102 -14.97 29.27 -4.78
C GLU A 102 -13.94 29.56 -3.66
N ASP A 103 -12.67 29.21 -3.84
CA ASP A 103 -11.64 29.48 -2.81
C ASP A 103 -11.45 30.98 -2.51
N THR A 104 -11.84 31.83 -3.46
CA THR A 104 -11.63 33.27 -3.39
C THR A 104 -12.81 34.04 -2.78
N HIS A 105 -14.02 33.48 -2.78
CA HIS A 105 -15.25 34.15 -2.37
C HIS A 105 -16.31 33.17 -1.83
N GLY A 106 -17.06 33.60 -0.80
CA GLY A 106 -18.19 32.84 -0.27
C GLY A 106 -19.45 32.93 -1.14
N TYR A 107 -20.59 32.43 -0.63
CA TYR A 107 -21.88 32.53 -1.33
C TYR A 107 -22.24 33.99 -1.64
N GLY A 108 -22.72 34.25 -2.87
CA GLY A 108 -23.19 35.55 -3.32
C GLY A 108 -24.16 35.44 -4.50
N GLU A 109 -24.89 36.52 -4.82
CA GLU A 109 -25.89 36.54 -5.90
C GLU A 109 -25.27 36.21 -7.28
N GLU A 110 -24.00 36.57 -7.49
CA GLU A 110 -23.25 36.25 -8.71
C GLU A 110 -22.82 34.76 -8.80
N PHE A 111 -22.89 34.02 -7.69
CA PHE A 111 -22.53 32.61 -7.55
C PHE A 111 -23.77 31.74 -7.30
N THR A 112 -24.84 32.06 -8.02
CA THR A 112 -26.14 31.45 -7.85
C THR A 112 -26.75 31.10 -9.20
N PHE A 113 -27.28 29.88 -9.33
CA PHE A 113 -28.11 29.48 -10.47
C PHE A 113 -29.50 29.10 -10.01
N SER A 114 -30.53 29.77 -10.53
CA SER A 114 -31.94 29.46 -10.21
C SER A 114 -32.70 28.98 -11.44
N ALA A 115 -33.52 27.95 -11.27
CA ALA A 115 -34.41 27.45 -12.31
C ALA A 115 -35.69 26.88 -11.69
N ASN A 116 -36.80 26.99 -12.41
CA ASN A 116 -38.07 26.39 -12.01
C ASN A 116 -38.20 24.99 -12.62
N ALA A 117 -38.22 23.96 -11.79
CA ALA A 117 -38.59 22.62 -12.21
C ALA A 117 -40.10 22.56 -12.46
N SER A 118 -40.50 22.09 -13.64
CA SER A 118 -41.92 22.03 -14.03
C SER A 118 -42.64 20.90 -13.30
N LYS A 119 -43.94 21.05 -13.06
CA LYS A 119 -44.79 19.93 -12.62
C LYS A 119 -44.63 18.73 -13.58
N GLY A 120 -44.42 17.54 -13.04
CA GLY A 120 -44.17 16.32 -13.81
C GLY A 120 -42.70 16.07 -14.16
N SER A 121 -41.77 16.99 -13.86
CA SER A 121 -40.34 16.75 -14.05
C SER A 121 -39.82 15.73 -13.05
N GLN A 122 -38.87 14.90 -13.46
CA GLN A 122 -38.13 13.96 -12.61
C GLN A 122 -36.65 14.34 -12.47
N THR A 123 -36.18 15.33 -13.22
CA THR A 123 -34.80 15.81 -13.14
C THR A 123 -34.72 17.29 -13.50
N ILE A 124 -33.72 17.96 -12.96
CA ILE A 124 -33.29 19.30 -13.38
C ILE A 124 -31.76 19.37 -13.33
N THR A 125 -31.15 20.11 -14.25
CA THR A 125 -29.69 20.22 -14.36
C THR A 125 -29.25 21.68 -14.43
N PHE A 126 -28.21 22.01 -13.65
CA PHE A 126 -27.60 23.33 -13.58
C PHE A 126 -26.18 23.27 -14.15
N LEU A 127 -25.90 24.01 -15.22
CA LEU A 127 -24.55 24.12 -15.78
C LEU A 127 -23.74 25.08 -14.92
N ILE A 128 -22.65 24.60 -14.32
CA ILE A 128 -21.77 25.40 -13.46
C ILE A 128 -20.47 25.75 -14.19
N GLY A 129 -19.72 24.74 -14.64
CA GLY A 129 -18.48 24.88 -15.41
C GLY A 129 -17.33 25.53 -14.65
N ARG A 130 -17.21 25.26 -13.33
CA ARG A 130 -16.25 25.93 -12.43
C ARG A 130 -15.76 25.03 -11.30
N GLU A 131 -14.65 25.42 -10.67
CA GLU A 131 -14.22 24.85 -9.38
C GLU A 131 -15.09 25.33 -8.24
N ILE A 132 -15.64 24.39 -7.47
CA ILE A 132 -16.55 24.65 -6.37
C ILE A 132 -15.94 24.10 -5.08
N THR A 133 -15.87 24.94 -4.04
CA THR A 133 -15.41 24.54 -2.71
C THR A 133 -16.57 24.04 -1.85
N THR A 134 -17.67 24.78 -1.83
CA THR A 134 -18.90 24.41 -1.13
C THR A 134 -20.13 24.71 -1.98
N CYS A 135 -21.18 23.93 -1.79
CA CYS A 135 -22.42 24.05 -2.55
C CYS A 135 -23.62 23.87 -1.64
N ARG A 136 -24.60 24.75 -1.78
CA ARG A 136 -25.90 24.72 -1.11
C ARG A 136 -27.00 24.71 -2.17
N ILE A 137 -28.01 23.88 -1.97
CA ILE A 137 -29.13 23.74 -2.89
C ILE A 137 -30.42 23.99 -2.14
N ASP A 138 -31.21 24.95 -2.62
CA ASP A 138 -32.51 25.31 -2.08
C ASP A 138 -33.57 24.76 -3.02
N ILE A 139 -34.49 23.95 -2.49
CA ILE A 139 -35.55 23.30 -3.26
C ILE A 139 -36.91 23.70 -2.68
N GLY A 140 -37.67 24.48 -3.45
CA GLY A 140 -38.92 25.06 -2.99
C GLY A 140 -38.70 26.35 -2.19
N SER A 141 -39.53 27.34 -2.45
CA SER A 141 -39.47 28.69 -1.88
C SER A 141 -40.58 28.99 -0.88
N LYS A 142 -41.53 28.06 -0.70
CA LYS A 142 -42.70 28.25 0.15
C LYS A 142 -42.88 27.09 1.13
N THR A 143 -43.36 27.42 2.32
CA THR A 143 -43.76 26.44 3.32
C THR A 143 -44.88 25.54 2.77
N GLY A 144 -44.73 24.23 2.98
CA GLY A 144 -45.66 23.20 2.50
C GLY A 144 -45.35 22.64 1.11
N GLU A 145 -44.30 23.12 0.43
CA GLU A 145 -43.85 22.51 -0.83
C GLU A 145 -43.15 21.17 -0.58
N GLU A 146 -43.50 20.15 -1.37
CA GLU A 146 -43.05 18.77 -1.20
C GLU A 146 -42.28 18.25 -2.42
N PHE A 147 -41.23 17.45 -2.17
CA PHE A 147 -40.54 16.66 -3.18
C PHE A 147 -39.96 15.38 -2.58
N VAL A 148 -39.72 14.39 -3.44
CA VAL A 148 -39.01 13.16 -3.03
C VAL A 148 -37.67 13.14 -3.76
N LEU A 149 -36.59 13.41 -3.04
CA LEU A 149 -35.24 13.44 -3.61
C LEU A 149 -34.74 12.01 -3.82
N GLU A 150 -34.24 11.73 -5.02
CA GLU A 150 -33.59 10.45 -5.33
C GLU A 150 -32.08 10.58 -5.17
N SER A 151 -31.47 11.54 -5.87
CA SER A 151 -30.03 11.77 -5.84
C SER A 151 -29.66 13.16 -6.32
N ILE A 152 -28.49 13.62 -5.88
CA ILE A 152 -27.81 14.80 -6.42
C ILE A 152 -26.51 14.31 -7.04
N VAL A 153 -26.29 14.65 -8.31
CA VAL A 153 -25.17 14.17 -9.10
C VAL A 153 -24.36 15.35 -9.62
N LEU A 154 -23.05 15.33 -9.36
CA LEU A 154 -22.09 16.31 -9.87
C LEU A 154 -21.34 15.71 -11.05
N ASN A 155 -21.34 16.40 -12.19
CA ASN A 155 -20.68 15.93 -13.39
C ASN A 155 -19.35 16.67 -13.61
N ASP A 156 -18.25 15.95 -13.83
CA ASP A 156 -16.95 16.50 -14.27
C ASP A 156 -16.46 15.73 -15.50
N SER A 157 -16.65 16.31 -16.68
CA SER A 157 -16.27 15.72 -17.97
C SER A 157 -14.79 15.41 -18.09
N ARG A 158 -13.92 16.05 -17.28
CA ARG A 158 -12.49 15.72 -17.25
C ARG A 158 -12.28 14.31 -16.71
N LEU A 159 -13.16 13.79 -15.85
CA LEU A 159 -13.14 12.38 -15.41
C LEU A 159 -13.25 11.37 -16.56
N SER A 160 -13.67 11.80 -17.76
CA SER A 160 -13.58 10.96 -18.97
C SER A 160 -12.14 10.53 -19.28
N ASP A 161 -11.13 11.37 -19.01
CA ASP A 161 -9.71 11.03 -19.16
C ASP A 161 -9.28 9.95 -18.19
N VAL A 162 -9.84 9.93 -16.98
CA VAL A 162 -9.66 8.83 -16.02
C VAL A 162 -10.26 7.53 -16.58
N GLY A 163 -11.40 7.60 -17.27
CA GLY A 163 -12.00 6.46 -17.97
C GLY A 163 -11.09 5.89 -19.07
N ILE A 164 -10.47 6.76 -19.87
CA ILE A 164 -9.49 6.37 -20.90
C ILE A 164 -8.26 5.75 -20.23
N PHE A 165 -7.71 6.38 -19.20
CA PHE A 165 -6.58 5.85 -18.42
C PHE A 165 -6.87 4.45 -17.89
N LYS A 166 -8.03 4.23 -17.27
CA LYS A 166 -8.47 2.91 -16.78
C LYS A 166 -8.49 1.88 -17.92
N THR A 167 -8.96 2.27 -19.10
CA THR A 167 -8.99 1.40 -20.29
C THR A 167 -7.59 1.06 -20.79
N VAL A 168 -6.67 2.02 -20.81
CA VAL A 168 -5.26 1.79 -21.16
C VAL A 168 -4.60 0.83 -20.16
N VAL A 169 -4.80 1.03 -18.86
CA VAL A 169 -4.27 0.12 -17.82
C VAL A 169 -4.78 -1.31 -18.01
N ARG A 170 -6.08 -1.49 -18.27
CA ARG A 170 -6.68 -2.80 -18.57
C ARG A 170 -6.00 -3.48 -19.76
N PHE A 171 -5.82 -2.75 -20.86
CA PHE A 171 -5.17 -3.27 -22.07
C PHE A 171 -3.71 -3.67 -21.81
N LEU A 172 -2.94 -2.81 -21.11
CA LEU A 172 -1.55 -3.09 -20.76
C LEU A 172 -1.42 -4.30 -19.82
N LEU A 173 -2.36 -4.51 -18.90
CA LEU A 173 -2.39 -5.69 -18.02
C LEU A 173 -2.58 -6.99 -18.81
N VAL A 174 -3.44 -6.98 -19.82
CA VAL A 174 -3.64 -8.14 -20.70
C VAL A 174 -2.36 -8.45 -21.48
N ILE A 175 -1.73 -7.43 -22.08
CA ILE A 175 -0.45 -7.59 -22.78
C ILE A 175 0.61 -8.15 -21.83
N PHE A 176 0.74 -7.55 -20.64
CA PHE A 176 1.67 -8.00 -19.61
C PHE A 176 1.44 -9.48 -19.25
N PHE A 177 0.19 -9.89 -19.04
CA PHE A 177 -0.15 -11.29 -18.74
C PHE A 177 0.28 -12.23 -19.87
N ILE A 178 0.02 -11.86 -21.13
CA ILE A 178 0.42 -12.64 -22.32
C ILE A 178 1.95 -12.76 -22.41
N ILE A 179 2.67 -11.65 -22.18
CA ILE A 179 4.15 -11.64 -22.18
C ILE A 179 4.69 -12.57 -21.09
N ILE A 180 4.17 -12.47 -19.86
CA ILE A 180 4.61 -13.34 -18.76
C ILE A 180 4.26 -14.79 -19.02
N LEU A 181 3.09 -15.07 -19.60
CA LEU A 181 2.72 -16.40 -20.05
C LEU A 181 3.76 -16.96 -21.04
N TYR A 182 4.10 -16.19 -22.07
CA TYR A 182 5.13 -16.57 -23.04
C TYR A 182 6.49 -16.79 -22.36
N VAL A 183 6.92 -15.88 -21.49
CA VAL A 183 8.21 -15.97 -20.79
C VAL A 183 8.27 -17.21 -19.90
N LEU A 184 7.22 -17.53 -19.14
CA LEU A 184 7.21 -18.67 -18.22
C LEU A 184 7.06 -20.02 -18.94
N THR A 185 6.43 -20.05 -20.11
CA THR A 185 6.18 -21.30 -20.85
C THR A 185 7.23 -21.60 -21.93
N VAL A 186 7.73 -20.57 -22.61
CA VAL A 186 8.67 -20.67 -23.74
C VAL A 186 10.10 -20.33 -23.31
N VAL A 187 10.34 -19.13 -22.77
CA VAL A 187 11.72 -18.67 -22.44
C VAL A 187 12.31 -19.40 -21.23
N ARG A 188 11.49 -19.68 -20.21
CA ARG A 188 11.84 -20.42 -19.00
C ARG A 188 13.11 -19.90 -18.30
N PRO A 189 13.15 -18.61 -17.93
CA PRO A 189 14.31 -18.06 -17.25
C PRO A 189 14.49 -18.67 -15.86
N LYS A 190 15.68 -18.51 -15.28
CA LYS A 190 15.89 -18.82 -13.86
C LYS A 190 14.90 -18.02 -13.00
N ILE A 191 14.43 -18.61 -11.91
CA ILE A 191 13.37 -18.03 -11.07
C ILE A 191 13.68 -16.61 -10.59
N GLU A 192 14.94 -16.30 -10.25
CA GLU A 192 15.33 -14.92 -9.89
C GLU A 192 15.11 -13.91 -11.02
N LYS A 193 15.33 -14.31 -12.29
CA LYS A 193 15.07 -13.46 -13.46
C LYS A 193 13.58 -13.41 -13.79
N ALA A 194 12.84 -14.50 -13.58
CA ALA A 194 11.39 -14.51 -13.75
C ALA A 194 10.72 -13.49 -12.82
N PHE A 195 11.08 -13.49 -11.54
CA PHE A 195 10.56 -12.50 -10.60
C PHE A 195 10.98 -11.07 -10.94
N LEU A 196 12.19 -10.83 -11.45
CA LEU A 196 12.58 -9.51 -11.94
C LEU A 196 11.64 -9.00 -13.05
N LEU A 197 11.33 -9.85 -14.03
CA LEU A 197 10.43 -9.52 -15.14
C LEU A 197 8.96 -9.36 -14.72
N ILE A 198 8.56 -9.96 -13.60
CA ILE A 198 7.21 -9.86 -13.04
C ILE A 198 7.06 -8.63 -12.14
N MET A 199 8.00 -8.41 -11.22
CA MET A 199 7.92 -7.37 -10.21
C MET A 199 8.00 -5.96 -10.79
N LEU A 200 8.83 -5.73 -11.81
CA LEU A 200 9.00 -4.40 -12.36
C LEU A 200 7.71 -3.88 -13.01
N PRO A 201 7.07 -4.59 -13.97
CA PRO A 201 5.80 -4.13 -14.52
C PRO A 201 4.68 -4.05 -13.49
N LEU A 202 4.58 -5.02 -12.57
CA LEU A 202 3.58 -4.96 -11.49
C LEU A 202 3.77 -3.76 -10.58
N GLY A 203 5.00 -3.49 -10.15
CA GLY A 203 5.31 -2.30 -9.35
C GLY A 203 5.00 -1.00 -10.09
N LEU A 204 5.23 -0.95 -11.41
CA LEU A 204 4.85 0.19 -12.25
C LEU A 204 3.32 0.36 -12.33
N PHE A 205 2.55 -0.73 -12.42
CA PHE A 205 1.09 -0.64 -12.31
C PHE A 205 0.68 -0.04 -10.97
N TYR A 206 1.22 -0.54 -9.85
CA TYR A 206 0.92 0.03 -8.52
C TYR A 206 1.33 1.51 -8.41
N LEU A 207 2.45 1.90 -9.03
CA LEU A 207 2.95 3.28 -9.04
C LEU A 207 1.96 4.25 -9.70
N VAL A 208 1.28 3.82 -10.77
CA VAL A 208 0.30 4.66 -11.50
C VAL A 208 -1.13 4.48 -11.02
N THR A 209 -1.49 3.30 -10.47
CA THR A 209 -2.87 3.02 -10.02
C THR A 209 -3.11 3.38 -8.56
N ILE A 210 -2.08 3.65 -7.76
CA ILE A 210 -2.24 4.21 -6.42
C ILE A 210 -1.82 5.67 -6.47
N THR A 211 -2.75 6.58 -6.27
CA THR A 211 -2.50 8.01 -6.35
C THR A 211 -1.46 8.46 -5.32
N PRO A 212 -0.72 9.55 -5.57
CA PRO A 212 0.13 10.20 -4.58
C PRO A 212 -0.57 10.41 -3.23
N LEU A 213 0.17 10.24 -2.13
CA LEU A 213 -0.26 10.45 -0.73
C LEU A 213 -1.32 9.47 -0.19
N SER A 214 -1.77 8.53 -1.02
CA SER A 214 -2.76 7.53 -0.65
C SER A 214 -2.22 6.43 0.27
N VAL A 215 -0.90 6.22 0.35
CA VAL A 215 -0.29 5.17 1.17
C VAL A 215 -0.09 5.66 2.62
N PRO A 216 -0.16 4.80 3.65
CA PRO A 216 -0.01 5.25 5.03
C PRO A 216 1.32 5.93 5.28
N ASP A 217 1.29 7.04 6.01
CA ASP A 217 2.46 7.83 6.41
C ASP A 217 3.28 8.41 5.23
N GLU A 218 2.78 8.31 4.00
CA GLU A 218 3.53 8.67 2.81
C GLU A 218 3.97 10.14 2.76
N PRO A 219 3.14 11.14 3.14
CA PRO A 219 3.58 12.53 3.20
C PRO A 219 4.80 12.73 4.10
N HIS A 220 4.84 12.04 5.26
CA HIS A 220 5.97 12.14 6.20
C HIS A 220 7.26 11.57 5.61
N HIS A 221 7.16 10.47 4.87
CA HIS A 221 8.32 9.83 4.27
C HIS A 221 8.81 10.57 3.01
N TYR A 222 7.89 11.13 2.23
CA TYR A 222 8.22 12.04 1.13
C TYR A 222 9.03 13.24 1.62
N GLN A 223 8.54 13.93 2.66
CA GLN A 223 9.22 15.09 3.22
C GLN A 223 10.61 14.74 3.78
N SER A 224 10.75 13.57 4.44
CA SER A 224 12.06 13.09 4.92
C SER A 224 13.03 12.83 3.75
N ALA A 225 12.56 12.21 2.67
CA ALA A 225 13.36 11.98 1.47
C ALA A 225 13.71 13.29 0.75
N TYR A 226 12.81 14.27 0.73
CA TYR A 226 13.04 15.59 0.17
C TYR A 226 14.10 16.36 0.97
N GLN A 227 14.05 16.31 2.31
CA GLN A 227 15.11 16.85 3.17
C GLN A 227 16.46 16.21 2.86
N LEU A 228 16.50 14.87 2.70
CA LEU A 228 17.73 14.18 2.30
C LEU A 228 18.22 14.60 0.91
N SER A 229 17.31 14.89 -0.02
CA SER A 229 17.65 15.46 -1.33
C SER A 229 18.35 16.81 -1.21
N ASN A 230 17.97 17.68 -0.27
CA ASN A 230 18.70 18.95 -0.03
C ASN A 230 20.16 18.70 0.32
N PHE A 231 20.47 17.69 1.13
CA PHE A 231 21.85 17.29 1.42
C PHE A 231 22.58 16.75 0.19
N LEU A 232 21.94 15.87 -0.58
CA LEU A 232 22.52 15.26 -1.79
C LEU A 232 22.83 16.30 -2.88
N LEU A 233 22.06 17.39 -2.93
CA LEU A 233 22.23 18.50 -3.86
C LEU A 233 23.09 19.64 -3.29
N PHE A 234 23.77 19.42 -2.14
CA PHE A 234 24.61 20.41 -1.47
C PHE A 234 23.88 21.72 -1.10
N ARG A 235 22.56 21.66 -0.91
CA ARG A 235 21.71 22.78 -0.45
C ARG A 235 21.57 22.81 1.07
N GLY A 236 22.65 22.46 1.78
CA GLY A 236 22.64 22.19 3.23
C GLY A 236 22.14 23.34 4.12
N SER A 237 22.25 24.59 3.67
CA SER A 237 21.70 25.75 4.39
C SER A 237 20.17 25.81 4.39
N TYR A 238 19.50 25.00 3.56
CA TYR A 238 18.05 24.94 3.36
C TYR A 238 17.46 23.58 3.74
N ASN A 239 18.09 22.82 4.65
CA ASN A 239 17.64 21.46 4.97
C ASN A 239 16.19 21.39 5.49
N ALA A 240 15.70 22.46 6.14
CA ALA A 240 14.33 22.57 6.61
C ALA A 240 13.37 23.19 5.59
N TYR A 241 13.85 23.59 4.41
CA TYR A 241 13.08 24.34 3.42
C TYR A 241 12.94 23.60 2.09
N GLY A 242 11.90 23.94 1.34
CA GLY A 242 11.66 23.42 0.01
C GLY A 242 10.86 24.39 -0.86
N ASN A 243 10.71 24.06 -2.14
CA ASN A 243 9.91 24.84 -3.06
C ASN A 243 8.43 24.51 -2.80
N ALA A 244 7.58 25.51 -2.56
CA ALA A 244 6.16 25.32 -2.27
C ALA A 244 5.44 24.48 -3.32
N ALA A 245 5.82 24.60 -4.60
CA ALA A 245 5.23 23.81 -5.69
C ALA A 245 5.48 22.31 -5.53
N ASP A 246 6.57 21.90 -4.86
CA ASP A 246 6.88 20.49 -4.58
C ASP A 246 6.07 19.91 -3.40
N PHE A 247 5.19 20.71 -2.80
CA PHE A 247 4.31 20.33 -1.69
C PHE A 247 2.84 20.69 -1.96
N ASP A 248 2.48 20.96 -3.22
CA ASP A 248 1.10 21.18 -3.61
C ASP A 248 0.35 19.83 -3.64
N TYR A 249 -0.35 19.57 -2.55
CA TYR A 249 -1.14 18.36 -2.36
C TYR A 249 -2.60 18.50 -2.79
N THR A 250 -2.96 19.59 -3.48
CA THR A 250 -4.31 19.83 -3.97
C THR A 250 -4.81 18.65 -4.80
N ASN A 251 -6.09 18.30 -4.64
CA ASN A 251 -6.76 17.15 -5.27
C ASN A 251 -6.25 15.75 -4.85
N PHE A 252 -5.22 15.65 -4.00
CA PHE A 252 -4.85 14.39 -3.36
C PHE A 252 -5.52 14.24 -2.00
N VAL A 253 -6.23 13.14 -1.81
CA VAL A 253 -6.84 12.79 -0.52
C VAL A 253 -5.88 11.90 0.26
N GLY A 254 -5.34 12.41 1.37
CA GLY A 254 -4.50 11.61 2.26
C GLY A 254 -5.22 10.32 2.65
N HIS A 255 -4.54 9.17 2.53
CA HIS A 255 -5.12 7.83 2.78
C HIS A 255 -6.25 7.39 1.82
N GLY A 256 -6.68 8.23 0.88
CA GLY A 256 -7.70 7.95 -0.13
C GLY A 256 -7.09 7.77 -1.51
N ASN A 257 -7.62 6.83 -2.29
CA ASN A 257 -7.30 6.68 -3.71
C ASN A 257 -8.57 7.09 -4.47
N VAL A 258 -8.56 8.24 -5.15
CA VAL A 258 -9.79 8.90 -5.64
C VAL A 258 -9.62 9.41 -7.08
N GLY A 259 -10.74 9.59 -7.80
CA GLY A 259 -10.78 10.07 -9.19
C GLY A 259 -10.00 11.37 -9.42
N SER A 260 -10.22 12.37 -8.55
CA SER A 260 -9.54 13.67 -8.60
C SER A 260 -8.00 13.56 -8.52
N GLY A 261 -7.48 12.59 -7.78
CA GLY A 261 -6.04 12.32 -7.71
C GLY A 261 -5.48 11.76 -9.03
N TYR A 262 -6.26 10.97 -9.78
CA TYR A 262 -5.84 10.54 -11.11
C TYR A 262 -5.88 11.67 -12.10
N LEU A 263 -6.93 12.50 -12.07
CA LEU A 263 -7.01 13.70 -12.91
C LEU A 263 -5.79 14.59 -12.70
N ARG A 264 -5.49 14.89 -11.44
CA ARG A 264 -4.31 15.68 -11.08
C ARG A 264 -3.03 15.10 -11.68
N VAL A 265 -2.83 13.79 -11.60
CA VAL A 265 -1.65 13.15 -12.21
C VAL A 265 -1.67 13.26 -13.73
N LEU A 266 -2.81 13.00 -14.39
CA LEU A 266 -2.92 13.00 -15.85
C LEU A 266 -2.74 14.40 -16.46
N GLU A 267 -3.30 15.44 -15.83
CA GLU A 267 -3.19 16.82 -16.27
C GLU A 267 -1.76 17.35 -16.08
N ASP A 268 -1.20 17.16 -14.87
CA ASP A 268 0.05 17.81 -14.48
C ASP A 268 1.30 17.06 -14.96
N ILE A 269 1.24 15.75 -15.26
CA ILE A 269 2.45 15.01 -15.67
C ILE A 269 3.10 15.58 -16.94
N THR A 270 2.35 16.32 -17.75
CA THR A 270 2.84 16.97 -18.97
C THR A 270 3.17 18.46 -18.80
N GLN A 271 2.82 19.05 -17.66
CA GLN A 271 3.01 20.48 -17.42
C GLN A 271 4.47 20.79 -17.06
N PRO A 272 4.98 21.99 -17.42
CA PRO A 272 6.31 22.41 -16.99
C PRO A 272 6.36 22.58 -15.46
N ALA A 273 7.55 22.47 -14.87
CA ALA A 273 7.75 22.83 -13.48
C ALA A 273 7.48 24.33 -13.27
N VAL A 274 6.86 24.66 -12.14
CA VAL A 274 6.65 26.03 -11.68
C VAL A 274 7.49 26.25 -10.44
N ASP A 275 8.21 27.37 -10.38
CA ASP A 275 8.94 27.76 -9.18
C ASP A 275 7.96 28.40 -8.18
N GLY A 276 7.73 27.73 -7.07
CA GLY A 276 7.05 28.28 -5.91
C GLY A 276 8.00 28.96 -4.95
N GLU A 277 7.42 29.66 -3.97
CA GLU A 277 8.19 30.31 -2.92
C GLU A 277 8.93 29.29 -2.03
N LEU A 278 9.99 29.75 -1.38
CA LEU A 278 10.72 28.93 -0.43
C LEU A 278 9.93 28.85 0.88
N ILE A 279 9.41 27.67 1.20
CA ILE A 279 8.65 27.41 2.43
C ILE A 279 9.42 26.49 3.37
N GLU A 280 9.10 26.55 4.66
CA GLU A 280 9.51 25.50 5.58
C GLU A 280 8.78 24.19 5.22
N ILE A 281 9.49 23.07 5.26
CA ILE A 281 8.93 21.75 4.96
C ILE A 281 7.83 21.46 6.00
N PRO A 282 6.59 21.14 5.60
CA PRO A 282 5.42 21.20 6.49
C PRO A 282 5.51 20.38 7.80
N LEU A 283 6.18 19.22 7.81
CA LEU A 283 6.29 18.35 8.98
C LEU A 283 7.73 17.83 9.14
N PRO A 284 8.68 18.68 9.57
CA PRO A 284 10.09 18.30 9.58
C PRO A 284 10.34 17.22 10.63
N ARG A 285 10.67 16.00 10.19
CA ARG A 285 11.18 14.95 11.08
C ARG A 285 12.69 15.02 11.15
N LYS A 286 13.24 14.73 12.34
CA LYS A 286 14.67 14.50 12.46
C LYS A 286 15.01 13.23 11.68
N LEU A 287 15.90 13.34 10.69
CA LEU A 287 16.44 12.23 9.91
C LEU A 287 17.37 11.34 10.76
N ALA A 288 16.81 10.70 11.80
CA ALA A 288 17.57 9.90 12.76
C ALA A 288 18.31 8.75 12.07
N TYR A 289 17.67 8.09 11.10
CA TYR A 289 18.31 7.11 10.23
C TYR A 289 18.01 7.40 8.76
N PHE A 290 18.85 8.24 8.13
CA PHE A 290 18.61 8.72 6.76
C PHE A 290 18.80 7.65 5.66
N ILE A 291 19.49 6.55 5.95
CA ILE A 291 19.85 5.52 4.95
C ILE A 291 18.60 4.89 4.31
N GLU A 292 17.53 4.73 5.08
CA GLU A 292 16.27 4.15 4.58
C GLU A 292 15.56 5.00 3.53
N TYR A 293 15.91 6.30 3.43
CA TYR A 293 15.35 7.25 2.46
C TYR A 293 16.27 7.54 1.27
N ILE A 294 17.48 6.96 1.24
CA ILE A 294 18.44 7.20 0.14
C ILE A 294 17.82 6.88 -1.23
N PRO A 295 17.13 5.73 -1.43
CA PRO A 295 16.54 5.42 -2.74
C PRO A 295 15.59 6.53 -3.22
N GLN A 296 14.63 6.90 -2.38
CA GLN A 296 13.63 7.92 -2.65
C GLN A 296 14.30 9.29 -2.92
N ALA A 297 15.25 9.68 -2.08
CA ALA A 297 15.95 10.95 -2.17
C ALA A 297 16.79 11.07 -3.45
N LEU A 298 17.35 9.97 -3.96
CA LEU A 298 18.01 9.94 -5.27
C LEU A 298 17.02 10.23 -6.39
N GLY A 299 15.84 9.62 -6.38
CA GLY A 299 14.78 9.90 -7.35
C GLY A 299 14.34 11.36 -7.31
N ILE A 300 14.09 11.92 -6.13
CA ILE A 300 13.77 13.34 -5.95
C ILE A 300 14.90 14.23 -6.48
N SER A 301 16.16 13.92 -6.13
CA SER A 301 17.31 14.74 -6.53
C SER A 301 17.49 14.78 -8.04
N ILE A 302 17.27 13.65 -8.73
CA ILE A 302 17.31 13.59 -10.19
C ILE A 302 16.20 14.48 -10.78
N ALA A 303 14.96 14.36 -10.30
CA ALA A 303 13.86 15.19 -10.79
C ALA A 303 14.14 16.69 -10.63
N ARG A 304 14.70 17.09 -9.48
CA ARG A 304 15.06 18.48 -9.20
C ARG A 304 16.20 18.99 -10.08
N VAL A 305 17.21 18.17 -10.36
CA VAL A 305 18.31 18.53 -11.30
C VAL A 305 17.79 18.72 -12.72
N PHE A 306 16.78 17.95 -13.13
CA PHE A 306 16.13 18.08 -14.44
C PHE A 306 14.94 19.06 -14.44
N HIS A 307 14.76 19.85 -13.39
CA HIS A 307 13.68 20.85 -13.27
C HIS A 307 12.29 20.26 -13.60
N GLN A 308 12.00 19.08 -13.05
CA GLN A 308 10.72 18.39 -13.25
C GLN A 308 9.66 18.91 -12.26
N ASN A 309 8.38 18.85 -12.66
CA ASN A 309 7.25 19.24 -11.82
C ASN A 309 7.05 18.29 -10.63
N PHE A 310 6.17 18.67 -9.70
CA PHE A 310 5.85 17.90 -8.50
C PHE A 310 5.43 16.46 -8.80
N ILE A 311 4.57 16.22 -9.80
CA ILE A 311 4.09 14.87 -10.13
C ILE A 311 5.24 13.96 -10.54
N ILE A 312 6.07 14.40 -11.49
CA ILE A 312 7.22 13.61 -11.96
C ILE A 312 8.22 13.42 -10.82
N LEU A 313 8.49 14.46 -10.03
CA LEU A 313 9.36 14.41 -8.86
C LEU A 313 8.88 13.35 -7.85
N PHE A 314 7.59 13.39 -7.52
CA PHE A 314 6.98 12.47 -6.57
C PHE A 314 7.05 11.02 -7.09
N LEU A 315 6.66 10.80 -8.35
CA LEU A 315 6.69 9.47 -8.97
C LEU A 315 8.11 8.94 -9.14
N LEU A 316 9.11 9.78 -9.40
CA LEU A 316 10.50 9.36 -9.56
C LEU A 316 11.09 8.87 -8.23
N GLY A 317 10.76 9.52 -7.11
CA GLY A 317 11.16 9.00 -5.79
C GLY A 317 10.49 7.67 -5.45
N ARG A 318 9.20 7.49 -5.76
CA ARG A 318 8.52 6.16 -5.64
C ARG A 318 9.20 5.11 -6.52
N PHE A 319 9.53 5.46 -7.76
CA PHE A 319 10.17 4.56 -8.72
C PHE A 319 11.54 4.07 -8.21
N PHE A 320 12.37 4.96 -7.67
CA PHE A 320 13.66 4.55 -7.12
C PHE A 320 13.52 3.68 -5.87
N ASN A 321 12.49 3.90 -5.05
CA ASN A 321 12.17 2.99 -3.95
C ASN A 321 11.81 1.58 -4.45
N LEU A 322 10.97 1.51 -5.48
CA LEU A 322 10.60 0.25 -6.13
C LEU A 322 11.84 -0.46 -6.70
N LEU A 323 12.74 0.26 -7.38
CA LEU A 323 13.98 -0.31 -7.91
C LEU A 323 14.88 -0.86 -6.80
N PHE A 324 15.00 -0.15 -5.67
CA PHE A 324 15.74 -0.65 -4.51
C PHE A 324 15.12 -1.96 -3.99
N TYR A 325 13.81 -1.97 -3.76
CA TYR A 325 13.09 -3.15 -3.30
C TYR A 325 13.29 -4.36 -4.22
N ILE A 326 13.07 -4.17 -5.53
CA ILE A 326 13.24 -5.21 -6.56
C ILE A 326 14.68 -5.73 -6.56
N SER A 327 15.67 -4.84 -6.44
CA SER A 327 17.09 -5.21 -6.37
C SER A 327 17.38 -6.08 -5.15
N CYS A 328 16.85 -5.70 -3.98
CA CYS A 328 17.00 -6.48 -2.77
C CYS A 328 16.35 -7.86 -2.86
N VAL A 329 15.12 -7.93 -3.37
CA VAL A 329 14.40 -9.18 -3.58
C VAL A 329 15.13 -10.07 -4.58
N TYR A 330 15.59 -9.53 -5.71
CA TYR A 330 16.37 -10.27 -6.70
C TYR A 330 17.64 -10.88 -6.07
N LEU A 331 18.37 -10.10 -5.28
CA LEU A 331 19.54 -10.60 -4.55
C LEU A 331 19.16 -11.69 -3.53
N ALA A 332 18.06 -11.51 -2.81
CA ALA A 332 17.58 -12.49 -1.84
C ALA A 332 17.18 -13.82 -2.50
N ILE A 333 16.41 -13.79 -3.60
CA ILE A 333 16.01 -14.99 -4.38
C ILE A 333 17.23 -15.66 -5.01
N LYS A 334 18.20 -14.88 -5.49
CA LYS A 334 19.45 -15.42 -6.04
C LYS A 334 20.28 -16.14 -4.96
N ARG A 335 20.28 -15.64 -3.71
CA ARG A 335 21.07 -16.17 -2.60
C ARG A 335 20.42 -17.32 -1.86
N ILE A 336 19.09 -17.31 -1.72
CA ILE A 336 18.40 -18.32 -0.92
C ILE A 336 18.54 -19.71 -1.59
N PRO A 337 19.05 -20.74 -0.87
CA PRO A 337 19.35 -22.03 -1.48
C PRO A 337 18.09 -22.86 -1.78
N ARG A 338 17.00 -22.61 -1.05
CA ARG A 338 15.70 -23.29 -1.16
C ARG A 338 14.58 -22.27 -0.98
N PHE A 339 13.33 -22.63 -1.28
CA PHE A 339 12.16 -21.77 -1.08
C PHE A 339 12.18 -20.46 -1.89
N LYS A 340 12.87 -20.46 -3.04
CA LYS A 340 12.94 -19.29 -3.95
C LYS A 340 11.56 -18.81 -4.38
N LEU A 341 10.67 -19.76 -4.73
CA LEU A 341 9.29 -19.46 -5.12
C LEU A 341 8.52 -18.81 -3.97
N LEU A 342 8.58 -19.39 -2.77
CA LEU A 342 7.93 -18.85 -1.58
C LEU A 342 8.35 -17.42 -1.27
N LEU A 343 9.67 -17.17 -1.24
CA LEU A 343 10.19 -15.83 -0.99
C LEU A 343 9.71 -14.84 -2.06
N GLY A 344 9.73 -15.24 -3.32
CA GLY A 344 9.27 -14.41 -4.41
C GLY A 344 7.76 -14.16 -4.38
N LEU A 345 6.92 -15.16 -4.07
CA LEU A 345 5.47 -14.99 -3.93
C LEU A 345 5.12 -14.02 -2.79
N ILE A 346 5.83 -14.09 -1.67
CA ILE A 346 5.67 -13.12 -0.56
C ILE A 346 6.07 -11.71 -1.01
N SER A 347 7.14 -11.57 -1.81
CA SER A 347 7.58 -10.25 -2.29
C SER A 347 6.65 -9.61 -3.33
N ILE A 348 5.75 -10.38 -3.91
CA ILE A 348 4.76 -9.89 -4.87
C ILE A 348 3.34 -9.94 -4.31
N THR A 349 3.15 -9.93 -2.98
CA THR A 349 1.80 -9.71 -2.43
C THR A 349 1.35 -8.27 -2.70
N PRO A 350 0.04 -8.01 -2.81
CA PRO A 350 -0.49 -6.67 -3.01
C PRO A 350 0.06 -5.62 -2.04
N MET A 351 0.14 -5.94 -0.74
CA MET A 351 0.70 -5.02 0.26
C MET A 351 2.20 -4.78 0.05
N ALA A 352 2.99 -5.81 -0.28
CA ALA A 352 4.42 -5.65 -0.51
C ALA A 352 4.71 -4.75 -1.74
N LEU A 353 3.97 -4.92 -2.83
CA LEU A 353 4.13 -4.11 -4.03
C LEU A 353 3.64 -2.67 -3.83
N GLN A 354 2.53 -2.44 -3.12
CA GLN A 354 2.13 -1.09 -2.73
C GLN A 354 3.22 -0.38 -1.92
N GLN A 355 3.78 -1.05 -0.90
CA GLN A 355 4.84 -0.46 -0.09
C GLN A 355 6.08 -0.12 -0.94
N ALA A 356 6.46 -1.02 -1.86
CA ALA A 356 7.58 -0.79 -2.77
C ALA A 356 7.32 0.36 -3.75
N ALA A 357 6.10 0.53 -4.26
CA ALA A 357 5.69 1.58 -5.20
C ALA A 357 5.22 2.87 -4.50
N SER A 358 5.69 3.15 -3.28
CA SER A 358 5.32 4.31 -2.47
C SER A 358 6.57 4.92 -1.80
N TYR A 359 6.43 5.98 -0.99
CA TYR A 359 7.53 6.45 -0.12
C TYR A 359 7.73 5.62 1.16
N SER A 360 7.01 4.51 1.34
CA SER A 360 7.11 3.69 2.56
C SER A 360 8.52 3.10 2.77
N TYR A 361 9.13 3.43 3.92
CA TYR A 361 10.38 2.80 4.38
C TYR A 361 10.23 1.31 4.73
N ASP A 362 9.00 0.79 4.83
CA ASP A 362 8.76 -0.64 5.04
C ASP A 362 9.28 -1.47 3.84
N SER A 363 9.34 -0.90 2.63
CA SER A 363 9.99 -1.52 1.47
C SER A 363 11.49 -1.77 1.72
N PHE A 364 12.18 -0.84 2.36
CA PHE A 364 13.57 -0.99 2.77
C PHE A 364 13.72 -2.13 3.78
N ILE A 365 12.87 -2.14 4.81
CA ILE A 365 12.82 -3.20 5.83
C ILE A 365 12.61 -4.56 5.17
N ASN A 366 11.58 -4.70 4.34
CA ASN A 366 11.22 -5.94 3.67
C ASN A 366 12.38 -6.46 2.81
N GLY A 367 12.94 -5.61 1.94
CA GLY A 367 14.04 -5.98 1.05
C GLY A 367 15.30 -6.43 1.81
N VAL A 368 15.71 -5.67 2.82
CA VAL A 368 16.90 -5.98 3.63
C VAL A 368 16.68 -7.23 4.50
N ALA A 369 15.51 -7.39 5.11
CA ALA A 369 15.15 -8.58 5.87
C ALA A 369 15.17 -9.84 5.00
N PHE A 370 14.69 -9.76 3.76
CA PHE A 370 14.75 -10.88 2.83
C PHE A 370 16.18 -11.25 2.45
N ILE A 371 17.07 -10.28 2.24
CA ILE A 371 18.51 -10.56 2.04
C ILE A 371 19.11 -11.24 3.27
N LEU A 372 18.81 -10.75 4.47
CA LEU A 372 19.31 -11.29 5.73
C LEU A 372 18.86 -12.74 5.90
N ILE A 373 17.56 -13.01 5.79
CA ILE A 373 16.98 -14.35 5.88
C ILE A 373 17.59 -15.26 4.81
N ALA A 374 17.63 -14.83 3.54
CA ALA A 374 18.22 -15.61 2.46
C ALA A 374 19.67 -15.99 2.74
N SER A 375 20.46 -15.06 3.28
CA SER A 375 21.88 -15.25 3.58
C SER A 375 22.10 -16.14 4.80
N LEU A 376 21.26 -16.03 5.83
CA LEU A 376 21.25 -16.92 6.99
C LEU A 376 20.88 -18.35 6.56
N LEU A 377 19.82 -18.52 5.76
CA LEU A 377 19.43 -19.84 5.26
C LEU A 377 20.50 -20.46 4.36
N LYS A 378 21.17 -19.65 3.52
CA LYS A 378 22.34 -20.08 2.76
C LYS A 378 23.45 -20.59 3.68
N ALA A 379 23.78 -19.82 4.72
CA ALA A 379 24.80 -20.21 5.69
C ALA A 379 24.43 -21.48 6.48
N ILE A 380 23.15 -21.68 6.78
CA ILE A 380 22.62 -22.83 7.52
C ILE A 380 22.62 -24.10 6.66
N TYR A 381 22.22 -24.02 5.38
CA TYR A 381 21.98 -25.21 4.55
C TYR A 381 23.12 -25.62 3.61
N GLU A 382 23.97 -24.68 3.17
CA GLU A 382 25.07 -25.03 2.28
C GLU A 382 26.24 -25.67 3.02
N LYS A 383 27.02 -26.49 2.29
CA LYS A 383 28.22 -27.18 2.80
C LYS A 383 29.49 -26.33 2.57
N GLY A 384 30.56 -26.66 3.28
CA GLY A 384 31.87 -25.97 3.21
C GLY A 384 32.04 -24.86 4.25
N PRO A 385 33.14 -24.10 4.24
CA PRO A 385 33.34 -22.99 5.16
C PRO A 385 32.44 -21.79 4.84
N LEU A 386 32.03 -21.03 5.85
CA LEU A 386 31.34 -19.74 5.71
C LEU A 386 32.32 -18.73 5.10
N THR A 387 32.10 -18.38 3.84
CA THR A 387 32.94 -17.42 3.12
C THR A 387 32.81 -16.01 3.69
N THR A 388 33.86 -15.19 3.57
CA THR A 388 33.82 -13.77 3.97
C THR A 388 32.71 -13.02 3.25
N LYS A 389 32.47 -13.34 1.97
CA LYS A 389 31.37 -12.77 1.19
C LYS A 389 30.03 -13.08 1.83
N ASP A 390 29.76 -14.34 2.17
CA ASP A 390 28.48 -14.74 2.78
C ASP A 390 28.30 -14.17 4.19
N PHE A 391 29.39 -14.09 4.97
CA PHE A 391 29.38 -13.40 6.26
C PHE A 391 29.06 -11.91 6.11
N ASN A 392 29.66 -11.21 5.15
CA ASN A 392 29.41 -9.80 4.92
C ASN A 392 27.96 -9.50 4.49
N TYR A 393 27.31 -10.39 3.75
CA TYR A 393 25.87 -10.23 3.46
C TYR A 393 25.02 -10.27 4.73
N ILE A 394 25.35 -11.15 5.68
CA ILE A 394 24.66 -11.21 6.97
C ILE A 394 24.94 -9.95 7.78
N LEU A 395 26.22 -9.55 7.86
CA LEU A 395 26.65 -8.39 8.62
C LEU A 395 26.01 -7.11 8.11
N ILE A 396 26.15 -6.81 6.81
CA ILE A 396 25.62 -5.58 6.20
C ILE A 396 24.10 -5.54 6.29
N ALA A 397 23.40 -6.63 5.97
CA ALA A 397 21.93 -6.65 6.08
C ALA A 397 21.47 -6.47 7.54
N GLY A 398 22.20 -7.04 8.50
CA GLY A 398 21.94 -6.82 9.92
C GLY A 398 22.15 -5.37 10.36
N LEU A 399 23.23 -4.74 9.91
CA LEU A 399 23.54 -3.33 10.20
C LEU A 399 22.54 -2.36 9.60
N LEU A 400 22.01 -2.66 8.41
CA LEU A 400 20.99 -1.83 7.76
C LEU A 400 19.62 -2.01 8.43
N LEU A 401 19.23 -3.23 8.79
CA LEU A 401 17.90 -3.52 9.33
C LEU A 401 17.73 -3.06 10.80
N ALA A 402 18.77 -3.23 11.62
CA ALA A 402 18.73 -2.99 13.05
C ALA A 402 18.31 -1.56 13.46
N PRO A 403 18.91 -0.47 12.93
CA PRO A 403 18.52 0.89 13.29
C PRO A 403 17.17 1.30 12.70
N THR A 404 16.82 0.82 11.50
CA THR A 404 15.54 1.14 10.84
C THR A 404 14.35 0.76 11.72
N LYS A 405 14.33 -0.48 12.23
CA LYS A 405 13.28 -0.91 13.18
C LYS A 405 13.81 -2.01 14.09
N ILE A 406 14.09 -1.63 15.35
CA ILE A 406 14.71 -2.49 16.37
C ILE A 406 13.92 -3.79 16.58
N VAL A 407 12.61 -3.80 16.32
CA VAL A 407 11.74 -4.98 16.46
C VAL A 407 12.19 -6.19 15.62
N TYR A 408 12.96 -6.00 14.54
CA TYR A 408 13.46 -7.10 13.70
C TYR A 408 14.86 -7.61 14.08
N TYR A 409 15.50 -7.01 15.09
CA TYR A 409 16.78 -7.45 15.63
C TYR A 409 16.84 -8.95 16.00
N PRO A 410 15.76 -9.59 16.51
CA PRO A 410 15.75 -11.03 16.80
C PRO A 410 16.09 -11.94 15.62
N ILE A 411 15.92 -11.50 14.36
CA ILE A 411 16.30 -12.29 13.16
C ILE A 411 17.79 -12.66 13.20
N LEU A 412 18.65 -11.79 13.75
CA LEU A 412 20.09 -12.04 13.84
C LEU A 412 20.44 -13.26 14.71
N PHE A 413 19.58 -13.64 15.66
CA PHE A 413 19.81 -14.82 16.51
C PHE A 413 19.71 -16.13 15.73
N LEU A 414 19.09 -16.15 14.54
CA LEU A 414 19.11 -17.30 13.65
C LEU A 414 20.54 -17.63 13.17
N PHE A 415 21.50 -16.72 13.30
CA PHE A 415 22.93 -17.00 13.08
C PHE A 415 23.43 -18.17 13.95
N LEU A 416 22.86 -18.36 15.14
CA LEU A 416 23.22 -19.47 16.03
C LEU A 416 22.91 -20.84 15.42
N LEU A 417 22.00 -20.92 14.43
CA LEU A 417 21.66 -22.15 13.72
C LEU A 417 22.70 -22.55 12.67
N ILE A 418 23.63 -21.67 12.30
CA ILE A 418 24.69 -21.99 11.33
C ILE A 418 25.54 -23.14 11.90
N PRO A 419 25.69 -24.27 11.18
CA PRO A 419 26.45 -25.43 11.67
C PRO A 419 27.89 -25.06 12.06
N ARG A 420 28.43 -25.69 13.12
CA ARG A 420 29.76 -25.35 13.66
C ARG A 420 30.87 -25.65 12.64
N GLU A 421 30.64 -26.64 11.79
CA GLU A 421 31.53 -27.12 10.72
C GLU A 421 31.73 -26.08 9.62
N ARG A 422 30.87 -25.06 9.55
CA ARG A 422 31.03 -23.91 8.64
C ARG A 422 32.13 -22.94 9.13
N PHE A 423 32.62 -23.08 10.35
CA PHE A 423 33.57 -22.16 10.98
C PHE A 423 34.92 -22.84 11.22
N LYS A 424 35.97 -22.03 11.44
CA LYS A 424 37.30 -22.55 11.81
C LYS A 424 37.33 -23.26 13.19
N GLY A 425 36.25 -23.12 13.95
CA GLY A 425 36.07 -23.74 15.27
C GLY A 425 34.98 -23.02 16.07
N LYS A 426 34.69 -23.51 17.28
CA LYS A 426 33.68 -22.91 18.18
C LYS A 426 33.97 -21.44 18.47
N LYS A 427 35.24 -21.07 18.67
CA LYS A 427 35.68 -19.69 18.94
C LYS A 427 35.36 -18.75 17.76
N ASP A 428 35.66 -19.16 16.52
CA ASP A 428 35.37 -18.38 15.31
C ASP A 428 33.87 -18.10 15.14
N LYS A 429 33.01 -19.11 15.41
CA LYS A 429 31.55 -18.94 15.40
C LYS A 429 31.08 -17.86 16.38
N TRP A 430 31.53 -17.93 17.63
CA TRP A 430 31.13 -16.97 18.66
C TRP A 430 31.67 -15.57 18.41
N ILE A 431 32.91 -15.43 17.91
CA ILE A 431 33.46 -14.13 17.52
C ILE A 431 32.60 -13.51 16.41
N LYS A 432 32.32 -14.25 15.34
CA LYS A 432 31.51 -13.75 14.23
C LYS A 432 30.07 -13.40 14.65
N PHE A 433 29.47 -14.23 15.51
CA PHE A 433 28.17 -13.93 16.09
C PHE A 433 28.20 -12.65 16.94
N GLY A 434 29.22 -12.52 17.80
CA GLY A 434 29.45 -11.34 18.62
C GLY A 434 29.66 -10.08 17.79
N ILE A 435 30.40 -10.15 16.68
CA ILE A 435 30.57 -9.04 15.73
C ILE A 435 29.23 -8.62 15.15
N VAL A 436 28.41 -9.55 14.67
CA VAL A 436 27.09 -9.24 14.09
C VAL A 436 26.19 -8.55 15.11
N LEU A 437 26.10 -9.06 16.34
CA LEU A 437 25.27 -8.43 17.38
C LEU A 437 25.84 -7.09 17.85
N ALA A 438 27.13 -7.05 18.21
CA ALA A 438 27.74 -5.84 18.76
C ALA A 438 27.72 -4.69 17.76
N SER A 439 27.97 -4.95 16.48
CA SER A 439 27.91 -3.92 15.44
C SER A 439 26.48 -3.44 15.20
N ALA A 440 25.49 -4.33 15.13
CA ALA A 440 24.10 -3.95 14.97
C ALA A 440 23.58 -3.12 16.17
N PHE A 441 23.96 -3.52 17.39
CA PHE A 441 23.67 -2.76 18.60
C PHE A 441 24.36 -1.39 18.62
N LEU A 442 25.63 -1.31 18.22
CA LEU A 442 26.37 -0.05 18.11
C LEU A 442 25.69 0.92 17.14
N ILE A 443 25.25 0.43 15.98
CA ILE A 443 24.54 1.25 14.99
C ILE A 443 23.18 1.74 15.54
N ILE A 444 22.44 0.90 16.28
CA ILE A 444 21.24 1.35 17.02
C ILE A 444 21.59 2.47 18.00
N CYS A 445 22.68 2.32 18.76
CA CYS A 445 23.12 3.35 19.71
C CYS A 445 23.49 4.67 19.02
N ILE A 446 24.13 4.61 17.86
CA ILE A 446 24.53 5.81 17.10
C ILE A 446 23.31 6.56 16.57
N PHE A 447 22.37 5.86 15.93
CA PHE A 447 21.27 6.51 15.19
C PHE A 447 19.99 6.68 16.01
N GLN A 448 19.64 5.73 16.88
CA GLN A 448 18.34 5.70 17.57
C GLN A 448 18.39 6.18 19.01
N MET A 449 19.46 5.94 19.77
CA MET A 449 19.52 6.34 21.20
C MET A 449 19.35 7.84 21.46
N PRO A 450 19.90 8.77 20.65
CA PRO A 450 19.65 10.20 20.86
C PRO A 450 18.15 10.53 20.84
N SER A 451 17.38 9.89 19.95
CA SER A 451 15.93 10.09 19.87
C SER A 451 15.19 9.48 21.08
N LEU A 452 15.63 8.32 21.56
CA LEU A 452 15.06 7.64 22.73
C LEU A 452 15.31 8.42 24.03
N LEU A 453 16.51 9.00 24.18
CA LEU A 453 16.90 9.78 25.36
C LEU A 453 16.27 11.18 25.39
N SER A 454 16.03 11.78 24.21
CA SER A 454 15.38 13.10 24.09
C SER A 454 13.87 13.08 24.35
N ARG A 455 13.28 11.91 24.61
CA ARG A 455 11.83 11.71 24.75
C ARG A 455 11.37 12.05 26.17
N SER A 456 11.58 13.29 26.59
CA SER A 456 11.29 13.79 27.94
C SER A 456 9.92 14.45 28.12
N ILE A 457 9.06 14.47 27.08
CA ILE A 457 7.69 14.98 27.17
C ILE A 457 6.74 13.94 26.57
N GLN A 458 5.85 13.41 27.41
CA GLN A 458 4.77 12.51 27.03
C GLN A 458 3.74 13.34 26.24
N LYS A 459 3.94 13.46 24.92
CA LYS A 459 2.95 14.07 24.02
C LYS A 459 1.68 13.24 24.07
N LEU A 460 0.55 13.91 24.28
CA LEU A 460 -0.76 13.30 24.11
C LEU A 460 -0.84 12.67 22.72
N ASN A 461 -1.47 11.50 22.66
CA ASN A 461 -1.72 10.81 21.41
C ASN A 461 -2.81 11.55 20.61
N TRP A 462 -3.16 11.00 19.44
CA TRP A 462 -4.19 11.57 18.57
C TRP A 462 -5.59 11.64 19.22
N GLU A 463 -5.82 10.91 20.31
CA GLU A 463 -7.05 10.93 21.12
C GLU A 463 -6.97 11.95 22.29
N GLY A 464 -5.89 12.72 22.39
CA GLY A 464 -5.67 13.62 23.52
C GLY A 464 -5.36 12.89 24.84
N GLN A 465 -4.96 11.61 24.78
CA GLN A 465 -4.69 10.76 25.95
C GLN A 465 -3.21 10.38 26.06
N GLN A 466 -2.78 9.93 27.23
CA GLN A 466 -1.43 9.38 27.40
C GLN A 466 -1.37 7.95 26.85
N ASN A 467 -0.27 7.61 26.19
CA ASN A 467 -0.03 6.22 25.80
C ASN A 467 0.54 5.42 26.98
N TYR A 468 0.36 4.09 26.94
CA TYR A 468 1.02 3.20 27.89
C TYR A 468 2.54 3.42 27.91
N SER A 469 3.14 3.39 29.09
CA SER A 469 4.59 3.51 29.24
C SER A 469 5.27 2.13 29.26
N LEU A 470 6.59 2.11 29.03
CA LEU A 470 7.38 0.90 29.28
C LEU A 470 7.36 0.50 30.76
N MET A 471 7.26 1.48 31.67
CA MET A 471 7.18 1.22 33.11
C MET A 471 5.92 0.42 33.46
N TYR A 472 4.78 0.76 32.83
CA TYR A 472 3.52 0.04 33.03
C TYR A 472 3.65 -1.47 32.75
N VAL A 473 4.45 -1.86 31.75
CA VAL A 473 4.68 -3.28 31.43
C VAL A 473 5.33 -4.03 32.59
N PHE A 474 6.24 -3.37 33.31
CA PHE A 474 6.95 -3.97 34.45
C PHE A 474 6.12 -3.93 35.74
N GLU A 475 5.33 -2.88 35.94
CA GLU A 475 4.44 -2.74 37.10
C GLU A 475 3.20 -3.64 37.01
N ASN A 476 2.68 -3.85 35.79
CA ASN A 476 1.44 -4.56 35.52
C ASN A 476 1.62 -5.70 34.49
N PRO A 477 2.50 -6.70 34.76
CA PRO A 477 2.85 -7.73 33.77
C PRO A 477 1.66 -8.63 33.41
N ILE A 478 0.77 -8.93 34.37
CA ILE A 478 -0.40 -9.77 34.14
C ILE A 478 -1.44 -9.04 33.27
N GLU A 479 -1.76 -7.78 33.59
CA GLU A 479 -2.70 -6.99 32.77
C GLU A 479 -2.14 -6.74 31.37
N THR A 480 -0.84 -6.43 31.27
CA THR A 480 -0.16 -6.29 29.97
C THR A 480 -0.28 -7.57 29.15
N ALA A 481 -0.02 -8.73 29.75
CA ALA A 481 -0.19 -10.02 29.08
C ALA A 481 -1.64 -10.26 28.64
N ARG A 482 -2.64 -9.86 29.44
CA ARG A 482 -4.06 -9.94 29.06
C ARG A 482 -4.40 -9.01 27.89
N ILE A 483 -3.91 -7.78 27.87
CA ILE A 483 -4.11 -6.83 26.77
C ILE A 483 -3.49 -7.40 25.48
N PHE A 484 -2.26 -7.90 25.55
CA PHE A 484 -1.59 -8.53 24.40
C PHE A 484 -2.37 -9.75 23.91
N TRP A 485 -2.78 -10.63 24.82
CA TRP A 485 -3.56 -11.82 24.47
C TRP A 485 -4.90 -11.46 23.83
N ARG A 486 -5.63 -10.49 24.40
CA ARG A 486 -6.90 -9.98 23.87
C ARG A 486 -6.70 -9.43 22.46
N THR A 487 -5.69 -8.57 22.28
CA THR A 487 -5.35 -7.99 20.98
C THR A 487 -5.03 -9.07 19.95
N PHE A 488 -4.16 -10.04 20.29
CA PHE A 488 -3.84 -11.15 19.39
C PHE A 488 -5.10 -11.93 18.99
N TRP A 489 -5.99 -12.23 19.92
CA TRP A 489 -7.19 -12.99 19.59
C TRP A 489 -8.17 -12.23 18.72
N THR A 490 -8.32 -10.93 18.95
CA THR A 490 -9.16 -10.03 18.16
C THR A 490 -8.59 -9.84 16.75
N ASP A 491 -7.29 -9.52 16.62
CA ASP A 491 -6.76 -8.96 15.38
C ASP A 491 -5.86 -9.90 14.54
N LYS A 492 -5.49 -11.09 15.03
CA LYS A 492 -4.59 -12.01 14.30
C LYS A 492 -4.99 -12.27 12.83
N LYS A 493 -6.30 -12.32 12.55
CA LYS A 493 -6.83 -12.54 11.19
C LYS A 493 -6.60 -11.31 10.33
N ILE A 494 -6.97 -10.14 10.82
CA ILE A 494 -6.82 -8.90 10.06
C ILE A 494 -5.34 -8.58 9.82
N TRP A 495 -4.44 -8.87 10.76
CA TRP A 495 -3.00 -8.71 10.54
C TRP A 495 -2.48 -9.60 9.41
N LEU A 496 -2.89 -10.88 9.37
CA LEU A 496 -2.51 -11.76 8.28
C LEU A 496 -3.05 -11.24 6.94
N TYR A 497 -4.35 -10.91 6.88
CA TYR A 497 -4.99 -10.49 5.65
C TYR A 497 -4.46 -9.13 5.14
N GLN A 498 -4.19 -8.19 6.03
CA GLN A 498 -3.54 -6.91 5.69
C GLN A 498 -2.11 -7.11 5.20
N GLY A 499 -1.33 -8.04 5.77
CA GLY A 499 0.01 -8.35 5.26
C GLY A 499 0.00 -8.90 3.82
N PHE A 500 -1.11 -9.49 3.40
CA PHE A 500 -1.35 -9.87 2.01
C PHE A 500 -2.10 -8.81 1.19
N GLY A 501 -2.58 -7.73 1.81
CA GLY A 501 -3.18 -6.57 1.14
C GLY A 501 -4.71 -6.64 0.96
N ILE A 502 -5.44 -7.18 1.95
CA ILE A 502 -6.92 -7.05 1.99
C ILE A 502 -7.37 -5.59 2.02
N SER A 503 -6.58 -4.71 2.61
CA SER A 503 -6.82 -3.27 2.67
C SER A 503 -5.57 -2.56 2.18
N LEU A 504 -5.68 -1.88 1.04
CA LEU A 504 -4.64 -1.11 0.37
C LEU A 504 -4.87 0.40 0.60
N SER A 505 -4.00 1.25 0.02
CA SER A 505 -3.97 2.69 0.31
C SER A 505 -3.87 2.91 1.83
N GLY A 506 -4.59 3.86 2.40
CA GLY A 506 -4.68 4.13 3.83
C GLY A 506 -5.59 3.17 4.59
N LEU A 507 -5.70 1.92 4.13
CA LEU A 507 -6.70 0.93 4.53
C LEU A 507 -8.13 1.23 4.02
N SER A 508 -8.26 2.13 3.05
CA SER A 508 -9.53 2.52 2.43
C SER A 508 -9.94 1.60 1.28
N LEU A 509 -8.98 1.10 0.49
CA LEU A 509 -9.22 0.22 -0.64
C LEU A 509 -9.33 -1.24 -0.22
N HIS A 510 -10.53 -1.81 -0.27
CA HIS A 510 -10.79 -3.18 0.19
C HIS A 510 -10.75 -4.18 -0.96
N ILE A 511 -9.71 -5.01 -1.01
CA ILE A 511 -9.55 -6.05 -2.02
C ILE A 511 -10.46 -7.25 -1.70
N PRO A 512 -11.13 -7.86 -2.70
CA PRO A 512 -11.93 -9.07 -2.50
C PRO A 512 -11.17 -10.17 -1.77
N SER A 513 -11.79 -10.71 -0.72
CA SER A 513 -11.15 -11.69 0.18
C SER A 513 -10.70 -12.98 -0.53
N TRP A 514 -11.38 -13.39 -1.60
CA TRP A 514 -11.00 -14.56 -2.38
C TRP A 514 -9.60 -14.42 -3.03
N ILE A 515 -9.21 -13.19 -3.40
CA ILE A 515 -7.87 -12.91 -3.95
C ILE A 515 -6.82 -13.16 -2.87
N ILE A 516 -7.08 -12.63 -1.67
CA ILE A 516 -6.19 -12.75 -0.51
C ILE A 516 -6.06 -14.19 -0.04
N PHE A 517 -7.17 -14.93 0.03
CA PHE A 517 -7.16 -16.36 0.36
C PHE A 517 -6.41 -17.17 -0.69
N SER A 518 -6.54 -16.81 -1.98
CA SER A 518 -5.79 -17.45 -3.06
C SER A 518 -4.29 -17.19 -2.94
N PHE A 519 -3.86 -15.96 -2.60
CA PHE A 519 -2.45 -15.66 -2.33
C PHE A 519 -1.89 -16.45 -1.15
N ILE A 520 -2.60 -16.47 -0.02
CA ILE A 520 -2.19 -17.24 1.16
C ILE A 520 -2.08 -18.72 0.79
N PHE A 521 -3.05 -19.24 0.04
CA PHE A 521 -3.06 -20.62 -0.42
C PHE A 521 -1.83 -20.95 -1.29
N ILE A 522 -1.52 -20.15 -2.32
CA ILE A 522 -0.35 -20.41 -3.17
C ILE A 522 0.98 -20.24 -2.43
N VAL A 523 1.06 -19.36 -1.42
CA VAL A 523 2.24 -19.23 -0.56
C VAL A 523 2.40 -20.47 0.33
N CYS A 524 1.33 -20.94 0.98
CA CYS A 524 1.33 -22.20 1.73
C CYS A 524 1.75 -23.37 0.84
N LEU A 525 1.22 -23.44 -0.38
CA LEU A 525 1.60 -24.42 -1.37
C LEU A 525 3.10 -24.33 -1.69
N SER A 526 3.64 -23.15 -1.94
CA SER A 526 5.06 -22.99 -2.27
C SER A 526 6.05 -23.45 -1.18
N ALA A 527 5.57 -23.66 0.05
CA ALA A 527 6.36 -24.21 1.16
C ALA A 527 6.54 -25.74 1.10
N LEU A 528 5.69 -26.46 0.36
CA LEU A 528 5.71 -27.92 0.31
C LEU A 528 6.90 -28.45 -0.49
N SER A 529 7.39 -29.63 -0.10
CA SER A 529 8.50 -30.31 -0.78
C SER A 529 8.03 -31.00 -2.07
N PHE A 530 8.93 -31.13 -3.05
CA PHE A 530 8.70 -32.03 -4.19
C PHE A 530 8.88 -33.49 -3.74
N GLU A 531 8.05 -34.43 -4.21
CA GLU A 531 8.04 -35.83 -3.74
C GLU A 531 9.40 -36.51 -3.88
N MET A 532 10.14 -36.21 -4.95
CA MET A 532 11.50 -36.74 -5.13
C MET A 532 12.56 -36.04 -4.27
N SER A 533 12.21 -34.96 -3.58
CA SER A 533 13.10 -34.30 -2.63
C SER A 533 12.92 -34.93 -1.24
N SER A 534 13.94 -35.66 -0.77
CA SER A 534 13.97 -36.22 0.59
C SER A 534 14.17 -35.17 1.70
N TYR A 535 13.99 -33.88 1.37
CA TYR A 535 14.22 -32.79 2.29
C TYR A 535 13.02 -32.55 3.21
N ARG A 536 13.31 -32.43 4.50
CA ARG A 536 12.39 -32.03 5.57
C ARG A 536 13.04 -30.95 6.41
N LEU A 537 12.29 -29.90 6.71
CA LEU A 537 12.73 -28.90 7.68
C LEU A 537 12.95 -29.56 9.05
N ARG A 538 14.17 -29.40 9.59
CA ARG A 538 14.53 -29.91 10.93
C ARG A 538 13.66 -29.24 12.00
N THR A 539 13.24 -30.01 12.99
CA THR A 539 12.36 -29.54 14.07
C THR A 539 12.97 -28.36 14.83
N GLU A 540 14.27 -28.40 15.11
CA GLU A 540 14.98 -27.32 15.82
C GLU A 540 14.96 -26.00 15.03
N ILE A 541 15.15 -26.08 13.71
CA ILE A 541 15.12 -24.92 12.83
C ILE A 541 13.70 -24.36 12.75
N ARG A 542 12.70 -25.23 12.59
CA ARG A 542 11.27 -24.85 12.59
C ARG A 542 10.89 -24.14 13.89
N ALA A 543 11.24 -24.72 15.04
CA ALA A 543 10.97 -24.13 16.34
C ALA A 543 11.64 -22.75 16.49
N SER A 544 12.86 -22.61 15.99
CA SER A 544 13.58 -21.32 16.00
C SER A 544 12.92 -20.26 15.12
N PHE A 545 12.43 -20.62 13.94
CA PHE A 545 11.70 -19.69 13.06
C PHE A 545 10.40 -19.21 13.68
N LEU A 546 9.62 -20.13 14.26
CA LEU A 546 8.38 -19.80 14.97
C LEU A 546 8.64 -18.96 16.20
N PHE A 547 9.67 -19.31 16.99
CA PHE A 547 10.06 -18.56 18.18
C PHE A 547 10.49 -17.14 17.83
N VAL A 548 11.40 -16.96 16.86
CA VAL A 548 11.84 -15.62 16.42
C VAL A 548 10.66 -14.80 15.89
N SER A 549 9.77 -15.42 15.10
CA SER A 549 8.58 -14.74 14.59
C SER A 549 7.62 -14.30 15.72
N PHE A 550 7.45 -15.15 16.73
CA PHE A 550 6.64 -14.86 17.92
C PHE A 550 7.22 -13.70 18.73
N ILE A 551 8.54 -13.68 18.96
CA ILE A 551 9.20 -12.56 19.65
C ILE A 551 9.03 -11.27 18.86
N ILE A 552 9.19 -11.29 17.54
CA ILE A 552 9.02 -10.10 16.70
C ILE A 552 7.57 -9.59 16.76
N MET A 553 6.57 -10.49 16.75
CA MET A 553 5.17 -10.11 16.96
C MET A 553 4.97 -9.39 18.30
N LEU A 554 5.52 -9.93 19.40
CA LEU A 554 5.44 -9.29 20.71
C LEU A 554 6.14 -7.91 20.72
N LEU A 555 7.27 -7.77 20.04
CA LEU A 555 7.98 -6.48 19.94
C LEU A 555 7.21 -5.46 19.08
N ILE A 556 6.54 -5.89 18.02
CA ILE A 556 5.65 -5.02 17.22
C ILE A 556 4.48 -4.54 18.10
N MET A 557 3.85 -5.46 18.83
CA MET A 557 2.77 -5.13 19.75
C MET A 557 3.25 -4.18 20.85
N LEU A 558 4.41 -4.41 21.45
CA LEU A 558 5.02 -3.53 22.44
C LEU A 558 5.32 -2.13 21.89
N SER A 559 5.80 -2.04 20.66
CA SER A 559 6.03 -0.75 20.00
C SER A 559 4.73 0.02 19.81
N MET A 560 3.63 -0.63 19.43
CA MET A 560 2.34 0.02 19.23
C MET A 560 1.62 0.32 20.56
N PHE A 561 1.80 -0.55 21.56
CA PHE A 561 1.34 -0.36 22.92
C PHE A 561 1.89 0.95 23.51
N THR A 562 3.20 1.17 23.33
CA THR A 562 3.88 2.35 23.90
C THR A 562 3.77 3.62 23.07
N GLN A 563 3.55 3.51 21.76
CA GLN A 563 3.60 4.67 20.85
C GLN A 563 2.24 5.11 20.31
N HIS A 564 1.23 4.24 20.30
CA HIS A 564 -0.05 4.49 19.64
C HIS A 564 -1.28 4.14 20.49
N THR A 565 -1.12 3.44 21.62
CA THR A 565 -2.25 2.93 22.41
C THR A 565 -2.42 3.75 23.69
N SER A 566 -3.57 4.43 23.79
CA SER A 566 -4.02 5.10 25.01
C SER A 566 -4.05 4.15 26.20
N ASP A 567 -3.65 4.62 27.38
CA ASP A 567 -3.66 3.86 28.65
C ASP A 567 -5.08 3.47 29.14
N THR A 568 -6.11 4.03 28.52
CA THR A 568 -7.52 3.69 28.72
C THR A 568 -8.01 2.50 27.87
N ARG A 569 -7.24 2.07 26.86
CA ARG A 569 -7.67 1.01 25.92
C ARG A 569 -7.16 -0.36 26.33
N THR A 570 -8.02 -1.37 26.17
CA THR A 570 -7.67 -2.77 26.48
C THR A 570 -7.28 -3.59 25.24
N ILE A 571 -7.20 -2.94 24.08
CA ILE A 571 -6.74 -3.49 22.80
C ILE A 571 -5.69 -2.55 22.25
N ILE A 572 -4.58 -3.11 21.75
CA ILE A 572 -3.46 -2.35 21.20
C ILE A 572 -3.85 -1.77 19.84
N MET A 573 -3.77 -0.45 19.72
CA MET A 573 -4.09 0.26 18.48
C MET A 573 -2.86 0.43 17.58
N GLY A 574 -3.07 0.48 16.27
CA GLY A 574 -2.02 0.78 15.29
C GLY A 574 -1.17 -0.40 14.83
N VAL A 575 -1.40 -1.62 15.34
CA VAL A 575 -0.75 -2.83 14.79
C VAL A 575 -1.33 -3.14 13.42
N GLN A 576 -0.47 -3.13 12.40
CA GLN A 576 -0.88 -3.38 11.01
C GLN A 576 -0.21 -4.63 10.44
N GLY A 577 -0.94 -5.32 9.54
CA GLY A 577 -0.46 -6.55 8.90
C GLY A 577 0.85 -6.39 8.12
N ARG A 578 1.11 -5.20 7.59
CA ARG A 578 2.32 -4.89 6.81
C ARG A 578 3.61 -5.06 7.61
N TYR A 579 3.56 -4.92 8.94
CA TYR A 579 4.73 -5.09 9.82
C TYR A 579 5.20 -6.55 9.94
N PHE A 580 4.37 -7.51 9.51
CA PHE A 580 4.68 -8.94 9.59
C PHE A 580 5.31 -9.49 8.29
N ILE A 581 5.28 -8.75 7.18
CA ILE A 581 5.88 -9.17 5.90
C ILE A 581 7.35 -9.59 6.03
N PRO A 582 8.22 -8.88 6.78
CA PRO A 582 9.62 -9.29 6.97
C PRO A 582 9.79 -10.70 7.54
N ILE A 583 8.83 -11.19 8.33
CA ILE A 583 8.88 -12.51 9.00
C ILE A 583 8.04 -13.57 8.30
N PHE A 584 7.23 -13.22 7.29
CA PHE A 584 6.46 -14.18 6.51
C PHE A 584 7.32 -15.32 5.94
N PRO A 585 8.54 -15.10 5.41
CA PRO A 585 9.38 -16.21 4.97
C PRO A 585 9.64 -17.24 6.08
N LEU A 586 9.89 -16.81 7.31
CA LEU A 586 10.14 -17.71 8.45
C LEU A 586 8.88 -18.48 8.84
N LEU A 587 7.74 -17.80 8.89
CA LEU A 587 6.43 -18.38 9.22
C LEU A 587 6.01 -19.44 8.18
N PHE A 588 6.00 -19.09 6.89
CA PHE A 588 5.53 -19.98 5.85
C PHE A 588 6.51 -21.11 5.53
N ILE A 589 7.84 -20.89 5.63
CA ILE A 589 8.82 -22.00 5.53
C ILE A 589 8.58 -23.04 6.63
N SER A 590 8.10 -22.62 7.81
CA SER A 590 7.82 -23.54 8.92
C SER A 590 6.72 -24.58 8.60
N LEU A 591 5.89 -24.32 7.59
CA LEU A 591 4.88 -25.26 7.08
C LEU A 591 5.49 -26.42 6.26
N ASN A 592 6.75 -26.30 5.82
CA ASN A 592 7.42 -27.34 5.04
C ASN A 592 7.37 -28.68 5.78
N ASN A 593 6.85 -29.71 5.09
CA ASN A 593 6.70 -31.06 5.63
C ASN A 593 6.85 -32.09 4.50
N GLN A 594 6.81 -33.38 4.85
CA GLN A 594 6.85 -34.51 3.92
C GLN A 594 5.52 -35.30 3.88
N VAL A 595 4.49 -34.82 4.57
CA VAL A 595 3.15 -35.44 4.54
C VAL A 595 2.44 -35.03 3.25
N LEU A 596 2.55 -33.76 2.87
CA LEU A 596 2.03 -33.21 1.63
C LEU A 596 3.20 -32.80 0.74
N VAL A 597 3.29 -33.41 -0.44
CA VAL A 597 4.35 -33.17 -1.43
C VAL A 597 3.79 -33.10 -2.83
N TYR A 598 4.48 -32.36 -3.71
CA TYR A 598 4.10 -32.31 -5.12
C TYR A 598 4.67 -33.48 -5.91
N ARG A 599 3.82 -34.11 -6.73
CA ARG A 599 4.25 -35.11 -7.72
C ARG A 599 4.81 -34.51 -9.01
N LYS A 600 4.50 -33.23 -9.27
CA LYS A 600 4.90 -32.49 -10.48
C LYS A 600 5.45 -31.12 -10.10
N HIS A 601 6.33 -30.59 -10.95
CA HIS A 601 6.79 -29.20 -10.85
C HIS A 601 5.63 -28.25 -11.16
N ILE A 602 5.19 -27.49 -10.15
CA ILE A 602 4.06 -26.55 -10.24
C ILE A 602 4.49 -25.08 -10.12
N GLU A 603 5.79 -24.81 -10.07
CA GLU A 603 6.32 -23.48 -9.76
C GLU A 603 5.82 -22.42 -10.75
N ASN A 604 5.84 -22.75 -12.05
CA ASN A 604 5.34 -21.84 -13.09
C ASN A 604 3.82 -21.65 -13.03
N VAL A 605 3.05 -22.66 -12.60
CA VAL A 605 1.60 -22.53 -12.41
C VAL A 605 1.30 -21.59 -11.25
N LEU A 606 1.99 -21.76 -10.12
CA LEU A 606 1.84 -20.86 -8.97
C LEU A 606 2.24 -19.42 -9.30
N LEU A 607 3.30 -19.22 -10.11
CA LEU A 607 3.68 -17.91 -10.62
C LEU A 607 2.59 -17.29 -11.52
N LEU A 608 2.03 -18.07 -12.46
CA LEU A 608 0.95 -17.59 -13.33
C LEU A 608 -0.31 -17.23 -12.53
N ILE A 609 -0.68 -18.03 -11.53
CA ILE A 609 -1.78 -17.72 -10.62
C ILE A 609 -1.47 -16.43 -9.87
N ALA A 610 -0.26 -16.24 -9.35
CA ALA A 610 0.11 -15.01 -8.64
C ALA A 610 0.02 -13.77 -9.54
N VAL A 611 0.47 -13.87 -10.79
CA VAL A 611 0.40 -12.78 -11.78
C VAL A 611 -1.06 -12.48 -12.16
N PHE A 612 -1.89 -13.51 -12.30
CA PHE A 612 -3.33 -13.35 -12.50
C PHE A 612 -3.98 -12.63 -11.31
N LEU A 613 -3.74 -13.10 -10.09
CA LEU A 613 -4.28 -12.49 -8.87
C LEU A 613 -3.83 -11.03 -8.72
N GLN A 614 -2.58 -10.73 -9.05
CA GLN A 614 -2.08 -9.35 -9.10
C GLN A 614 -2.81 -8.51 -10.15
N SER A 615 -3.00 -9.06 -11.35
CA SER A 615 -3.71 -8.36 -12.42
C SER A 615 -5.14 -8.03 -12.00
N VAL A 616 -5.86 -8.98 -11.40
CA VAL A 616 -7.21 -8.74 -10.86
C VAL A 616 -7.20 -7.74 -9.70
N THR A 617 -6.14 -7.72 -8.89
CA THR A 617 -5.98 -6.73 -7.80
C THR A 617 -5.85 -5.32 -8.38
N VAL A 618 -5.00 -5.12 -9.39
CA VAL A 618 -4.86 -3.81 -10.07
C VAL A 618 -6.18 -3.39 -10.70
N LEU A 619 -6.91 -4.31 -11.35
CA LEU A 619 -8.25 -4.03 -11.88
C LEU A 619 -9.23 -3.61 -10.78
N THR A 620 -9.16 -4.24 -9.61
CA THR A 620 -10.00 -3.88 -8.46
C THR A 620 -9.67 -2.46 -7.98
N ILE A 621 -8.39 -2.11 -7.84
CA ILE A 621 -7.94 -0.79 -7.41
C ILE A 621 -8.56 0.30 -8.30
N ILE A 622 -8.40 0.18 -9.62
CA ILE A 622 -8.89 1.20 -10.56
C ILE A 622 -10.42 1.22 -10.73
N ASN A 623 -11.14 0.20 -10.27
CA ASN A 623 -12.61 0.18 -10.33
C ASN A 623 -13.25 0.77 -9.08
N MET A 624 -12.57 0.70 -7.94
CA MET A 624 -13.05 1.23 -6.66
C MET A 624 -12.84 2.74 -6.51
N THR A 625 -12.09 3.34 -7.42
CA THR A 625 -11.85 4.77 -7.47
C THR A 625 -12.82 5.42 -8.44
N ASN A 626 -13.92 5.97 -7.93
CA ASN A 626 -14.75 6.89 -8.69
C ASN A 626 -14.07 8.26 -8.71
#